data_AF-A0AAW2GS89-F1
#
_entry.id   AF-A0AAW2GS89-F1
#
_cell.length_a   1.000
_cell.length_b   1.000
_cell.length_c   1.000
_cell.angle_alpha   90.00
_cell.angle_beta   90.00
_cell.angle_gamma   90.00
#
_symmetry.space_group_name_H-M   'P 1'
#
loop_
_entity.id
_entity.type
_entity.pdbx_description
1 polymer ?
#
loop_
_entity_poly.entity_id
_entity_poly.type
_entity_poly.pdbx_seq_one_letter_code
_entity_poly.pdbx_strand_id
1 'polypeptide(L)'
;MMKFVLYVCLFVLSSTIIEGKLGNRNENYNVCLTENNVSDDDMFSITDILENKHTQSENQEKLKKNGCVLQCLLQKEGVMQEAEYDEEKIRSSFTKKTNVKPGEEMFEALNNCINESKLHNQITCIEIIKLLDC
;
A
#
# COMPACT_ATOMS: atom_id res chain seq x y z
N MET A 1 -12.30 13.40 3.20
CA MET A 1 -11.00 13.27 3.88
C MET A 1 -10.37 11.88 3.60
N MET A 2 -11.08 10.76 3.79
CA MET A 2 -10.64 9.39 3.38
C MET A 2 -10.15 9.24 1.93
N LYS A 3 -10.80 9.87 0.94
CA LYS A 3 -10.40 9.72 -0.48
C LYS A 3 -9.02 10.33 -0.81
N PHE A 4 -8.52 11.24 0.02
CA PHE A 4 -7.33 12.01 -0.28
C PHE A 4 -6.05 11.26 0.11
N VAL A 5 -6.09 10.46 1.18
CA VAL A 5 -4.91 9.72 1.65
C VAL A 5 -4.77 8.39 0.87
N LEU A 6 -5.89 7.78 0.48
CA LEU A 6 -6.01 6.79 -0.61
C LEU A 6 -5.28 7.21 -1.89
N TYR A 7 -5.57 8.43 -2.34
CA TYR A 7 -4.98 9.00 -3.54
C TYR A 7 -3.46 9.15 -3.39
N VAL A 8 -2.97 9.46 -2.19
CA VAL A 8 -1.55 9.66 -1.84
C VAL A 8 -0.79 8.32 -1.81
N CYS A 9 -1.34 7.29 -1.15
CA CYS A 9 -0.79 5.93 -1.15
C CYS A 9 -0.77 5.32 -2.57
N LEU A 10 -1.82 5.57 -3.36
CA LEU A 10 -1.88 5.15 -4.76
C LEU A 10 -0.93 5.96 -5.66
N PHE A 11 -0.69 7.25 -5.42
CA PHE A 11 0.23 8.07 -6.22
C PHE A 11 1.70 7.66 -6.06
N VAL A 12 2.09 7.22 -4.86
CA VAL A 12 3.43 6.69 -4.57
C VAL A 12 3.70 5.37 -5.33
N LEU A 13 2.64 4.63 -5.67
CA LEU A 13 2.70 3.36 -6.40
C LEU A 13 2.27 3.47 -7.87
N SER A 14 1.64 4.56 -8.29
CA SER A 14 1.07 4.70 -9.64
C SER A 14 1.34 6.06 -10.28
N SER A 15 2.24 6.09 -11.26
CA SER A 15 2.46 7.23 -12.16
C SER A 15 1.32 7.38 -13.18
N THR A 16 0.19 7.96 -12.77
CA THR A 16 -0.78 8.60 -13.70
C THR A 16 -1.45 7.74 -14.78
N ILE A 17 -1.80 6.48 -14.50
CA ILE A 17 -2.76 5.73 -15.34
C ILE A 17 -3.69 4.95 -14.40
N ILE A 18 -4.99 5.21 -14.50
CA ILE A 18 -6.10 4.57 -13.76
C ILE A 18 -6.24 3.09 -14.17
N GLU A 19 -5.64 2.71 -15.29
CA GLU A 19 -5.51 1.34 -15.78
C GLU A 19 -4.23 0.69 -15.20
N GLY A 20 -4.38 0.01 -14.08
CA GLY A 20 -3.28 -0.74 -13.46
C GLY A 20 -3.77 -1.59 -12.30
N LYS A 21 -3.02 -2.66 -12.01
CA LYS A 21 -3.22 -3.48 -10.81
C LYS A 21 -2.39 -2.90 -9.67
N LEU A 22 -2.89 -3.02 -8.46
CA LEU A 22 -2.23 -2.52 -7.26
C LEU A 22 -0.81 -3.09 -7.15
N GLY A 23 0.19 -2.21 -7.07
CA GLY A 23 1.61 -2.59 -6.97
C GLY A 23 2.28 -2.96 -8.30
N ASN A 24 1.57 -2.98 -9.43
CA ASN A 24 2.10 -3.48 -10.72
C ASN A 24 3.27 -2.69 -11.31
N ARG A 25 3.53 -1.49 -10.80
CA ARG A 25 4.65 -0.63 -11.23
C ARG A 25 5.93 -0.86 -10.46
N ASN A 26 5.87 -1.62 -9.38
CA ASN A 26 7.06 -2.00 -8.64
C ASN A 26 7.82 -3.08 -9.42
N GLU A 27 9.14 -2.95 -9.54
CA GLU A 27 9.99 -3.90 -10.26
C GLU A 27 9.90 -5.33 -9.69
N ASN A 28 9.57 -5.46 -8.40
CA ASN A 28 9.41 -6.75 -7.71
C ASN A 28 8.00 -7.33 -7.81
N TYR A 29 7.09 -6.73 -8.60
CA TYR A 29 5.69 -7.17 -8.69
C TYR A 29 5.54 -8.65 -9.02
N ASN A 30 6.12 -9.10 -10.14
CA ASN A 30 6.02 -10.50 -10.57
C ASN A 30 6.71 -11.47 -9.59
N VAL A 31 7.78 -11.02 -8.92
CA VAL A 31 8.45 -11.79 -7.88
C VAL A 31 7.50 -12.02 -6.71
N CYS A 32 6.87 -10.95 -6.21
CA CYS A 32 5.95 -11.03 -5.09
C CYS A 32 4.66 -11.79 -5.41
N LEU A 33 4.16 -11.73 -6.64
CA LEU A 33 3.08 -12.61 -7.10
C LEU A 33 3.48 -14.09 -6.99
N THR A 34 4.68 -14.43 -7.48
CA THR A 34 5.20 -15.79 -7.48
C THR A 34 5.46 -16.31 -6.07
N GLU A 35 6.15 -15.53 -5.22
CA GLU A 35 6.47 -15.90 -3.83
C GLU A 35 5.21 -16.13 -2.99
N ASN A 36 4.10 -15.45 -3.30
CA ASN A 36 2.83 -15.58 -2.59
C ASN A 36 1.81 -16.51 -3.27
N ASN A 37 2.16 -17.13 -4.41
CA ASN A 37 1.25 -17.97 -5.20
C ASN A 37 -0.07 -17.24 -5.55
N VAL A 38 0.04 -15.99 -5.98
CA VAL A 38 -1.09 -15.12 -6.37
C VAL A 38 -1.05 -14.90 -7.88
N SER A 39 -2.18 -15.12 -8.55
CA SER A 39 -2.32 -14.78 -9.97
C SER A 39 -2.44 -13.27 -10.14
N ASP A 40 -1.98 -12.72 -11.26
CA ASP A 40 -2.21 -11.33 -11.60
C ASP A 40 -3.73 -10.99 -11.56
N ASP A 41 -4.61 -11.89 -11.96
CA ASP A 41 -6.08 -11.69 -11.94
C ASP A 41 -6.69 -11.64 -10.53
N ASP A 42 -5.98 -12.18 -9.54
CA ASP A 42 -6.34 -12.06 -8.14
C ASP A 42 -6.00 -10.66 -7.58
N MET A 43 -5.35 -9.78 -8.33
CA MET A 43 -5.01 -8.44 -7.86
C MET A 43 -6.16 -7.45 -8.08
N PHE A 44 -6.33 -6.53 -7.14
CA PHE A 44 -7.25 -5.40 -7.32
C PHE A 44 -6.69 -4.44 -8.38
N SER A 45 -7.57 -3.92 -9.22
CA SER A 45 -7.24 -2.74 -10.00
C SER A 45 -7.23 -1.50 -9.11
N ILE A 46 -6.54 -0.45 -9.53
CA ILE A 46 -6.63 0.87 -8.89
C ILE A 46 -8.09 1.34 -8.84
N THR A 47 -8.87 1.08 -9.89
CA THR A 47 -10.32 1.36 -9.92
C THR A 47 -11.08 0.63 -8.82
N ASP A 48 -10.80 -0.65 -8.59
CA ASP A 48 -11.48 -1.41 -7.53
C ASP A 48 -11.21 -0.81 -6.15
N ILE A 49 -9.99 -0.32 -5.91
CA ILE A 49 -9.64 0.38 -4.66
C ILE A 49 -10.39 1.72 -4.55
N LEU A 50 -10.41 2.53 -5.61
CA LEU A 50 -11.11 3.83 -5.63
C LEU A 50 -12.63 3.68 -5.44
N GLU A 51 -13.20 2.58 -5.93
CA GLU A 51 -14.61 2.21 -5.77
C GLU A 51 -14.90 1.51 -4.43
N ASN A 52 -13.88 1.34 -3.57
CA ASN A 52 -13.96 0.67 -2.27
C ASN A 52 -14.41 -0.80 -2.34
N LYS A 53 -14.21 -1.48 -3.48
CA LYS A 53 -14.57 -2.90 -3.62
C LYS A 53 -13.77 -3.78 -2.67
N HIS A 54 -12.55 -3.39 -2.31
CA HIS A 54 -11.73 -4.10 -1.33
C HIS A 54 -12.37 -4.18 0.07
N THR A 55 -13.30 -3.28 0.39
CA THR A 55 -14.02 -3.28 1.68
C THR A 55 -15.20 -4.26 1.73
N GLN A 56 -15.60 -4.80 0.58
CA GLN A 56 -16.75 -5.71 0.48
C GLN A 56 -16.40 -7.09 1.02
N SER A 57 -17.34 -7.74 1.71
CA SER A 57 -17.07 -9.00 2.43
C SER A 57 -16.77 -10.17 1.48
N GLU A 58 -17.36 -10.18 0.28
CA GLU A 58 -17.07 -11.16 -0.77
C GLU A 58 -15.61 -11.11 -1.25
N ASN A 59 -14.91 -10.00 -1.01
CA ASN A 59 -13.54 -9.79 -1.47
C ASN A 59 -12.48 -10.09 -0.39
N GLN A 60 -12.85 -10.68 0.76
CA GLN A 60 -11.91 -10.93 1.87
C GLN A 60 -10.70 -11.80 1.49
N GLU A 61 -10.89 -12.83 0.66
CA GLU A 61 -9.77 -13.66 0.19
C GLU A 61 -8.84 -12.85 -0.75
N LYS A 62 -9.45 -12.10 -1.66
CA LYS A 62 -8.73 -11.20 -2.59
C LYS A 62 -7.94 -10.15 -1.81
N LEU A 63 -8.55 -9.57 -0.78
CA LEU A 63 -7.92 -8.67 0.18
C LEU A 63 -6.67 -9.28 0.80
N LYS A 64 -6.79 -10.48 1.36
CA LYS A 64 -5.67 -11.17 2.00
C LYS A 64 -4.52 -11.40 1.02
N LYS A 65 -4.80 -11.88 -0.20
CA LYS A 65 -3.79 -12.10 -1.25
C LYS A 65 -3.06 -10.82 -1.62
N ASN A 66 -3.80 -9.75 -1.91
CA ASN A 66 -3.23 -8.44 -2.27
C ASN A 66 -2.40 -7.85 -1.14
N GLY A 67 -2.86 -8.03 0.09
CA GLY A 67 -2.16 -7.61 1.29
C GLY A 67 -0.80 -8.28 1.45
N CYS A 68 -0.71 -9.59 1.18
CA CYS A 68 0.55 -10.32 1.22
C CYS A 68 1.51 -9.91 0.09
N VAL A 69 0.97 -9.66 -1.11
CA VAL A 69 1.77 -9.13 -2.23
C VAL A 69 2.34 -7.75 -1.87
N LEU A 70 1.53 -6.84 -1.33
CA LEU A 70 2.00 -5.53 -0.86
C LEU A 70 3.05 -5.66 0.26
N GLN A 71 2.87 -6.57 1.21
CA GLN A 71 3.86 -6.85 2.25
C GLN A 71 5.21 -7.24 1.66
N CYS A 72 5.19 -8.18 0.72
CA CYS A 72 6.40 -8.58 0.01
C CYS A 72 7.05 -7.38 -0.70
N LEU A 73 6.28 -6.52 -1.38
CA LEU A 73 6.81 -5.35 -2.06
C LEU A 73 7.48 -4.37 -1.08
N LEU A 74 6.85 -4.09 0.05
CA LEU A 74 7.39 -3.22 1.10
C LEU A 74 8.69 -3.80 1.70
N GLN A 75 8.75 -5.12 1.89
CA GLN A 75 9.95 -5.81 2.34
C GLN A 75 11.08 -5.75 1.31
N LYS A 76 10.79 -5.90 0.01
CA LYS A 76 11.79 -5.79 -1.07
C LYS A 76 12.28 -4.34 -1.27
N GLU A 77 11.43 -3.33 -1.10
CA GLU A 77 11.86 -1.92 -1.03
C GLU A 77 12.65 -1.64 0.28
N GLY A 78 12.60 -2.58 1.23
CA GLY A 78 13.26 -2.54 2.52
C GLY A 78 12.72 -1.45 3.44
N VAL A 79 11.49 -0.98 3.19
CA VAL A 79 10.74 -0.05 4.05
C VAL A 79 9.94 -0.78 5.13
N MET A 80 10.03 -2.12 5.12
CA MET A 80 9.46 -3.01 6.11
C MET A 80 10.45 -4.14 6.37
N GLN A 81 10.62 -4.51 7.63
CA GLN A 81 11.34 -5.73 8.03
C GLN A 81 10.40 -6.56 8.90
N GLU A 82 10.25 -7.84 8.55
CA GLU A 82 9.30 -8.76 9.17
C GLU A 82 7.87 -8.18 9.18
N ALA A 83 7.42 -7.68 10.34
CA ALA A 83 6.10 -7.11 10.59
C ALA A 83 6.15 -5.65 11.06
N GLU A 84 7.30 -4.97 10.92
CA GLU A 84 7.52 -3.60 11.38
C GLU A 84 7.97 -2.68 10.23
N TYR A 85 7.50 -1.44 10.24
CA TYR A 85 7.88 -0.42 9.27
C TYR A 85 9.20 0.26 9.65
N ASP A 86 10.04 0.49 8.64
CA ASP A 86 11.11 1.48 8.74
C ASP A 86 10.52 2.86 8.41
N GLU A 87 10.05 3.56 9.45
CA GLU A 87 9.34 4.82 9.27
C GLU A 87 10.19 5.91 8.62
N GLU A 88 11.49 5.96 8.92
CA GLU A 88 12.40 6.94 8.33
C GLU A 88 12.53 6.67 6.83
N LYS A 89 12.62 5.41 6.46
CA LYS A 89 12.69 5.01 5.05
C LYS A 89 11.37 5.20 4.31
N ILE A 90 10.22 4.99 4.96
CA ILE A 90 8.90 5.32 4.39
C ILE A 90 8.82 6.82 4.13
N ARG A 91 9.12 7.66 5.14
CA ARG A 91 9.07 9.13 5.01
C ARG A 91 10.02 9.65 3.94
N SER A 92 11.26 9.15 3.90
CA SER A 92 12.24 9.56 2.88
C SER A 92 11.85 9.09 1.47
N SER A 93 11.36 7.86 1.32
CA SER A 93 10.87 7.33 0.04
C SER A 93 9.66 8.10 -0.44
N PHE A 94 8.76 8.47 0.47
CA PHE A 94 7.61 9.31 0.20
C PHE A 94 8.03 10.67 -0.36
N THR A 95 8.86 11.42 0.37
CA THR A 95 9.36 12.72 -0.11
C THR A 95 10.10 12.59 -1.44
N LYS A 96 10.88 11.52 -1.65
CA LYS A 96 11.59 11.30 -2.91
C LYS A 96 10.63 11.05 -4.08
N LYS A 97 9.53 10.32 -3.86
CA LYS A 97 8.56 9.95 -4.91
C LYS A 97 7.55 11.09 -5.19
N THR A 98 7.22 11.93 -4.19
CA THR A 98 6.15 12.94 -4.30
C THR A 98 6.63 14.39 -4.26
N ASN A 99 7.89 14.63 -3.83
CA ASN A 99 8.44 15.94 -3.48
C ASN A 99 7.75 16.67 -2.30
N VAL A 100 6.82 16.00 -1.61
CA VAL A 100 6.13 16.52 -0.43
C VAL A 100 7.09 16.54 0.77
N LYS A 101 7.15 17.68 1.47
CA LYS A 101 8.08 17.92 2.59
C LYS A 101 7.38 17.85 3.95
N PRO A 102 8.13 17.65 5.04
CA PRO A 102 7.60 17.78 6.40
C PRO A 102 6.91 19.14 6.63
N GLY A 103 5.76 19.11 7.30
CA GLY A 103 4.91 20.29 7.53
C GLY A 103 3.86 20.57 6.45
N GLU A 104 3.90 19.87 5.31
CA GLU A 104 2.80 19.88 4.34
C GLU A 104 1.68 18.93 4.80
N GLU A 105 0.41 19.28 4.53
CA GLU A 105 -0.78 18.51 4.96
C GLU A 105 -0.67 17.02 4.58
N MET A 106 -0.16 16.76 3.38
CA MET A 106 -0.01 15.42 2.84
C MET A 106 1.10 14.61 3.55
N PHE A 107 2.13 15.28 4.08
CA PHE A 107 3.15 14.64 4.91
C PHE A 107 2.60 14.30 6.30
N GLU A 108 1.78 15.18 6.88
CA GLU A 108 1.12 14.91 8.16
C GLU A 108 0.09 13.79 8.07
N ALA A 109 -0.63 13.69 6.95
CA ALA A 109 -1.51 12.56 6.67
C ALA A 109 -0.75 11.21 6.68
N LEU A 110 0.43 11.16 6.06
CA LEU A 110 1.30 9.99 6.11
C LEU A 110 1.71 9.65 7.56
N ASN A 111 2.14 10.64 8.33
CA ASN A 111 2.54 10.43 9.73
C ASN A 111 1.39 9.86 10.57
N ASN A 112 0.19 10.39 10.39
CA ASN A 112 -1.00 9.91 11.08
C ASN A 112 -1.30 8.44 10.70
N CYS A 113 -1.25 8.10 9.42
CA CYS A 113 -1.47 6.74 8.96
C CYS A 113 -0.45 5.74 9.54
N ILE A 114 0.84 6.09 9.54
CA ILE A 114 1.89 5.29 10.17
C ILE A 114 1.56 5.07 11.66
N ASN A 115 1.17 6.12 12.38
CA ASN A 115 0.86 6.01 13.81
C ASN A 115 -0.41 5.20 14.10
N GLU A 116 -1.45 5.33 13.28
CA GLU A 116 -2.67 4.51 13.40
C GLU A 116 -2.38 3.03 13.12
N SER A 117 -1.53 2.74 12.14
CA SER A 117 -1.17 1.37 11.80
C SER A 117 -0.42 0.64 12.93
N LYS A 118 0.38 1.37 13.73
CA LYS A 118 1.11 0.84 14.91
C LYS A 118 0.21 0.36 16.05
N LEU A 119 -1.07 0.75 16.07
CA LEU A 119 -2.01 0.21 17.06
C LEU A 119 -2.23 -1.31 16.86
N HIS A 120 -1.81 -1.85 15.73
CA HIS A 120 -1.73 -3.27 15.46
C HIS A 120 -0.29 -3.74 15.74
N ASN A 121 -0.10 -4.57 16.79
CA ASN A 121 1.22 -5.00 17.28
C ASN A 121 2.09 -5.75 16.25
N GLN A 122 1.50 -6.24 15.16
CA GLN A 122 2.19 -6.82 14.01
C GLN A 122 1.41 -6.47 12.77
N ILE A 123 2.08 -5.92 11.76
CA ILE A 123 1.44 -5.65 10.47
C ILE A 123 1.36 -6.96 9.70
N THR A 124 0.16 -7.53 9.65
CA THR A 124 -0.16 -8.69 8.82
C THR A 124 -0.53 -8.27 7.40
N CYS A 125 -0.54 -9.23 6.47
CA CYS A 125 -1.03 -9.02 5.10
C CYS A 125 -2.37 -8.24 5.07
N ILE A 126 -3.30 -8.55 5.97
CA ILE A 126 -4.65 -7.94 5.98
C ILE A 126 -4.58 -6.46 6.41
N GLU A 127 -3.67 -6.11 7.32
CA GLU A 127 -3.56 -4.77 7.86
C GLU A 127 -2.84 -3.81 6.92
N ILE A 128 -2.00 -4.30 6.01
CA ILE A 128 -1.36 -3.47 4.98
C ILE A 128 -2.37 -2.82 4.04
N ILE A 129 -3.48 -3.49 3.73
CA ILE A 129 -4.52 -2.86 2.91
C ILE A 129 -5.29 -1.78 3.68
N LYS A 130 -5.33 -1.81 5.02
CA LYS A 130 -5.90 -0.68 5.78
C LYS A 130 -5.11 0.62 5.57
N LEU A 131 -3.85 0.55 5.13
CA LEU A 131 -3.10 1.74 4.69
C LEU A 131 -3.66 2.35 3.39
N LEU A 132 -4.49 1.62 2.65
CA LEU A 132 -5.32 2.15 1.57
C LEU A 132 -6.64 2.72 2.09
N ASP A 133 -6.92 2.73 3.39
CA ASP A 133 -8.10 3.40 3.95
C ASP A 133 -7.72 4.61 4.81
N CYS A 134 -6.42 4.76 5.07
CA CYS A 134 -5.77 6.04 4.98
C CYS A 134 -5.90 6.49 3.51
#